data_AF-A0A545B8R2-F1
#
_entry.id   AF-A0A545B8R2-F1
#
_cell.length_a   1.000
_cell.length_b   1.000
_cell.length_c   1.000
_cell.angle_alpha   90.00
_cell.angle_beta   90.00
_cell.angle_gamma   90.00
#
_symmetry.space_group_name_H-M   'P 1'
#
loop_
_entity.id
_entity.type
_entity.pdbx_description
1 polymer ?
#
loop_
_entity_poly.entity_id
_entity_poly.type
_entity_poly.pdbx_seq_one_letter_code
_entity_poly.pdbx_strand_id
1 'polypeptide(L)'
;MRSVDAALGVPAPSGQVASRACLDRMFKDNMAHHTMIARDHAMQSGYEQQWALAGMSLAAFKLEQADQPLSPQALEWLRALARAVMDFHDHHSLQNNHLLWTALGVGTTGYLTGDQELIDWANESTRQSLSTMNPDGTLALELLRGPKASAYHYFAAQPVFVYSAVRRCFHDPPRAPWPDQLERLSAVLDRIEDDPQFLAQRAGVPQRAITPEQSQWRALFAPAGDRTPLPRIDASVGRRGGQLSTTARALDCH
;
A
#
# COMPACT_ATOMS: atom_id res chain seq x y z
N MET A 1 -11.49 12.24 20.18
CA MET A 1 -11.83 11.97 18.77
C MET A 1 -11.57 10.49 18.52
N ARG A 2 -12.59 9.67 18.22
CA ARG A 2 -12.34 8.26 17.84
C ARG A 2 -11.67 8.27 16.46
N SER A 3 -10.64 7.45 16.24
CA SER A 3 -9.99 7.36 14.93
C SER A 3 -10.98 6.82 13.89
N VAL A 4 -10.81 7.22 12.63
CA VAL A 4 -11.58 6.67 11.49
C VAL A 4 -11.51 5.13 11.49
N ASP A 5 -10.35 4.57 11.83
CA ASP A 5 -10.15 3.13 12.01
C ASP A 5 -11.06 2.50 13.08
N ALA A 6 -11.19 3.15 14.25
CA ALA A 6 -12.03 2.64 15.32
C ALA A 6 -13.52 2.66 14.95
N ALA A 7 -13.92 3.48 13.99
CA ALA A 7 -15.28 3.55 13.51
C ALA A 7 -15.55 2.60 12.32
N LEU A 8 -14.57 2.42 11.42
CA LEU A 8 -14.58 1.41 10.35
C LEU A 8 -14.41 -0.01 10.90
N GLY A 9 -13.81 -0.18 12.07
CA GLY A 9 -13.71 -1.45 12.79
C GLY A 9 -14.91 -1.81 13.65
N VAL A 10 -15.90 -0.92 13.78
CA VAL A 10 -17.12 -1.16 14.55
C VAL A 10 -18.26 -1.51 13.59
N PRO A 11 -18.95 -2.65 13.76
CA PRO A 11 -20.05 -3.09 12.89
C PRO A 11 -21.29 -2.18 12.90
N ALA A 12 -21.33 -1.14 13.74
CA ALA A 12 -22.50 -0.29 13.87
C ALA A 12 -22.58 0.73 12.71
N PRO A 13 -23.68 0.77 11.94
CA PRO A 13 -23.86 1.66 10.79
C PRO A 13 -23.62 3.15 11.11
N SER A 14 -23.96 3.57 12.33
CA SER A 14 -23.83 4.97 12.75
C SER A 14 -22.39 5.46 12.90
N GLY A 15 -21.44 4.59 13.29
CA GLY A 15 -20.03 4.94 13.39
C GLY A 15 -19.37 5.14 12.03
N GLN A 16 -19.73 4.29 11.06
CA GLN A 16 -19.21 4.33 9.70
C GLN A 16 -19.74 5.56 8.94
N VAL A 17 -21.04 5.87 9.04
CA VAL A 17 -21.65 7.04 8.39
C VAL A 17 -21.02 8.36 8.86
N ALA A 18 -20.78 8.51 10.17
CA ALA A 18 -20.11 9.70 10.71
C ALA A 18 -18.65 9.83 10.20
N SER A 19 -17.96 8.71 10.03
CA SER A 19 -16.57 8.68 9.56
C SER A 19 -16.47 8.97 8.07
N ARG A 20 -17.40 8.42 7.28
CA ARG A 20 -17.56 8.74 5.86
C ARG A 20 -17.77 10.24 5.67
N ALA A 21 -18.71 10.86 6.40
CA ALA A 21 -18.98 12.30 6.28
C ALA A 21 -17.76 13.16 6.65
N CYS A 22 -17.01 12.77 7.68
CA CYS A 22 -15.78 13.45 8.09
C CYS A 22 -14.70 13.37 7.00
N LEU A 23 -14.45 12.19 6.44
CA LEU A 23 -13.44 12.00 5.40
C LEU A 23 -13.83 12.71 4.09
N ASP A 24 -15.10 12.64 3.71
CA ASP A 24 -15.65 13.33 2.55
C ASP A 24 -15.47 14.85 2.65
N ARG A 25 -15.77 15.43 3.83
CA ARG A 25 -15.53 16.84 4.13
C ARG A 25 -14.04 17.20 4.05
N MET A 26 -13.19 16.40 4.70
CA MET A 26 -11.74 16.65 4.73
C MET A 26 -11.15 16.67 3.32
N PHE A 27 -11.53 15.74 2.45
CA PHE A 27 -11.00 15.69 1.07
C PHE A 27 -11.49 16.88 0.24
N LYS A 28 -12.75 17.28 0.39
CA LYS A 28 -13.29 18.49 -0.26
C LYS A 28 -12.56 19.75 0.20
N ASP A 29 -12.33 19.90 1.50
CA ASP A 29 -11.62 21.05 2.05
C ASP A 29 -10.15 21.04 1.57
N ASN A 30 -9.50 19.87 1.51
CA ASN A 30 -8.15 19.76 0.93
C ASN A 30 -8.12 20.16 -0.55
N MET A 31 -9.11 19.77 -1.35
CA MET A 31 -9.22 20.18 -2.75
C MET A 31 -9.38 21.71 -2.85
N ALA A 32 -10.27 22.30 -2.06
CA ALA A 32 -10.56 23.73 -2.08
C ALA A 32 -9.33 24.60 -1.71
N HIS A 33 -8.43 24.05 -0.90
CA HIS A 33 -7.21 24.74 -0.46
C HIS A 33 -5.94 24.27 -1.17
N HIS A 34 -6.05 23.40 -2.18
CA HIS A 34 -4.91 22.80 -2.89
C HIS A 34 -3.86 22.17 -1.93
N THR A 35 -4.34 21.58 -0.83
CA THR A 35 -3.50 20.96 0.18
C THR A 35 -2.85 19.69 -0.38
N MET A 36 -1.53 19.57 -0.19
CA MET A 36 -0.71 18.41 -0.58
C MET A 36 -0.59 18.13 -2.08
N ILE A 37 -1.08 18.99 -2.98
CA ILE A 37 -1.04 18.76 -4.44
C ILE A 37 -0.02 19.65 -5.19
N ALA A 38 0.82 20.39 -4.47
CA ALA A 38 1.92 21.13 -5.06
C ALA A 38 2.92 20.17 -5.73
N ARG A 39 3.55 20.61 -6.83
CA ARG A 39 4.53 19.82 -7.60
C ARG A 39 5.96 20.32 -7.45
N ASP A 40 6.12 21.57 -7.04
CA ASP A 40 7.43 22.17 -6.74
C ASP A 40 7.67 22.08 -5.23
N HIS A 41 8.47 21.11 -4.84
CA HIS A 41 8.83 20.88 -3.44
C HIS A 41 10.11 20.05 -3.34
N ALA A 42 10.71 20.05 -2.14
CA ALA A 42 11.86 19.21 -1.84
C ALA A 42 11.51 17.71 -1.94
N MET A 43 12.54 16.88 -2.10
CA MET A 43 12.42 15.41 -2.16
C MET A 43 11.60 14.81 -1.01
N GLN A 44 11.83 15.27 0.21
CA GLN A 44 11.12 14.75 1.40
C GLN A 44 9.62 15.05 1.33
N SER A 45 9.21 16.20 0.80
CA SER A 45 7.80 16.53 0.62
C SER A 45 7.11 15.59 -0.37
N GLY A 46 7.81 15.16 -1.43
CA GLY A 46 7.29 14.14 -2.36
C GLY A 46 7.10 12.78 -1.69
N TYR A 47 8.00 12.41 -0.79
CA TYR A 47 7.84 11.20 0.03
C TYR A 47 6.64 11.27 0.99
N GLU A 48 6.41 12.42 1.61
CA GLU A 48 5.23 12.61 2.46
C GLU A 48 3.92 12.58 1.65
N GLN A 49 3.91 13.14 0.44
CA GLN A 49 2.75 13.06 -0.45
C GLN A 49 2.40 11.62 -0.83
N GLN A 50 3.38 10.79 -1.23
CA GLN A 50 3.09 9.38 -1.54
C GLN A 50 2.58 8.60 -0.33
N TRP A 51 3.09 8.86 0.89
CA TRP A 51 2.62 8.18 2.09
C TRP A 51 1.21 8.62 2.48
N ALA A 52 0.91 9.92 2.35
CA ALA A 52 -0.44 10.45 2.51
C ALA A 52 -1.39 9.83 1.48
N LEU A 53 -1.00 9.77 0.21
CA LEU A 53 -1.81 9.16 -0.86
C LEU A 53 -2.11 7.69 -0.57
N ALA A 54 -1.10 6.89 -0.21
CA ALA A 54 -1.28 5.47 0.10
C ALA A 54 -2.24 5.26 1.29
N GLY A 55 -2.10 6.05 2.37
CA GLY A 55 -2.99 5.96 3.52
C GLY A 55 -4.43 6.38 3.22
N MET A 56 -4.60 7.52 2.55
CA MET A 56 -5.90 8.13 2.29
C MET A 56 -6.70 7.38 1.22
N SER A 57 -6.04 6.86 0.18
CA SER A 57 -6.69 6.00 -0.82
C SER A 57 -7.15 4.68 -0.19
N LEU A 58 -6.38 4.07 0.70
CA LEU A 58 -6.82 2.86 1.43
C LEU A 58 -7.96 3.15 2.41
N ALA A 59 -8.01 4.33 3.03
CA ALA A 59 -9.15 4.72 3.86
C ALA A 59 -10.43 4.90 3.03
N ALA A 60 -10.33 5.52 1.85
CA ALA A 60 -11.43 5.62 0.91
C ALA A 60 -11.86 4.23 0.38
N PHE A 61 -10.91 3.35 0.10
CA PHE A 61 -11.17 1.97 -0.28
C PHE A 61 -11.95 1.18 0.79
N LYS A 62 -11.61 1.32 2.07
CA LYS A 62 -12.38 0.68 3.15
C LYS A 62 -13.84 1.13 3.17
N LEU A 63 -14.09 2.41 2.89
CA LEU A 63 -15.44 2.96 2.80
C LEU A 63 -16.20 2.44 1.57
N GLU A 64 -15.52 2.32 0.43
CA GLU A 64 -16.05 1.68 -0.78
C GLU A 64 -16.53 0.24 -0.48
N GLN A 65 -15.68 -0.55 0.16
CA GLN A 65 -15.98 -1.95 0.51
C GLN A 65 -17.06 -2.08 1.60
N ALA A 66 -17.34 -1.00 2.32
CA ALA A 66 -18.43 -0.93 3.30
C ALA A 66 -19.73 -0.37 2.70
N ASP A 67 -19.84 -0.28 1.37
CA ASP A 67 -20.97 0.31 0.63
C ASP A 67 -21.27 1.76 1.07
N GLN A 68 -20.21 2.51 1.40
CA GLN A 68 -20.28 3.90 1.83
C GLN A 68 -19.28 4.76 1.05
N PRO A 69 -19.35 4.79 -0.30
CA PRO A 69 -18.40 5.52 -1.12
C PRO A 69 -18.32 7.00 -0.73
N LEU A 70 -17.12 7.55 -0.86
CA LEU A 70 -16.94 9.00 -0.84
C LEU A 70 -17.61 9.60 -2.08
N SER A 71 -18.01 10.87 -1.99
CA SER A 71 -18.58 11.56 -3.15
C SER A 71 -17.54 11.73 -4.26
N PRO A 72 -17.95 11.78 -5.54
CA PRO A 72 -17.04 12.06 -6.65
C PRO A 72 -16.23 13.35 -6.44
N GLN A 73 -16.84 14.40 -5.87
CA GLN A 73 -16.13 15.65 -5.58
C GLN A 73 -15.02 15.48 -4.52
N ALA A 74 -15.21 14.60 -3.53
CA ALA A 74 -14.15 14.30 -2.56
C ALA A 74 -13.00 13.51 -3.22
N LEU A 75 -13.31 12.60 -4.16
CA LEU A 75 -12.30 11.82 -4.85
C LEU A 75 -11.44 12.64 -5.82
N GLU A 76 -11.89 13.82 -6.28
CA GLU A 76 -11.06 14.73 -7.08
C GLU A 76 -9.75 15.11 -6.38
N TRP A 77 -9.76 15.27 -5.05
CA TRP A 77 -8.54 15.52 -4.30
C TRP A 77 -7.55 14.36 -4.39
N LEU A 78 -8.04 13.11 -4.24
CA LEU A 78 -7.17 11.93 -4.40
C LEU A 78 -6.62 11.84 -5.81
N ARG A 79 -7.42 12.13 -6.85
CA ARG A 79 -6.97 12.14 -8.24
C ARG A 79 -5.89 13.21 -8.46
N ALA A 80 -6.08 14.42 -7.95
CA ALA A 80 -5.11 15.51 -8.04
C ALA A 80 -3.79 15.17 -7.31
N LEU A 81 -3.88 14.61 -6.10
CA LEU A 81 -2.73 14.14 -5.34
C LEU A 81 -2.00 13.00 -6.06
N ALA A 82 -2.72 12.02 -6.61
CA ALA A 82 -2.13 10.92 -7.37
C ALA A 82 -1.31 11.44 -8.56
N ARG A 83 -1.87 12.37 -9.33
CA ARG A 83 -1.16 12.99 -10.47
C ARG A 83 0.08 13.77 -10.03
N ALA A 84 0.01 14.53 -8.93
CA ALA A 84 1.19 15.23 -8.38
C ALA A 84 2.30 14.24 -7.96
N VAL A 85 1.94 13.12 -7.33
CA VAL A 85 2.91 12.10 -6.91
C VAL A 85 3.47 11.32 -8.10
N MET A 86 2.67 11.02 -9.13
CA MET A 86 3.14 10.42 -10.39
C MET A 86 4.21 11.32 -11.03
N ASP A 87 3.89 12.60 -11.22
CA ASP A 87 4.82 13.58 -11.77
C ASP A 87 6.12 13.60 -10.96
N PHE A 88 6.04 13.63 -9.63
CA PHE A 88 7.24 13.57 -8.79
C PHE A 88 8.11 12.33 -9.08
N HIS A 89 7.52 11.14 -9.21
CA HIS A 89 8.28 9.90 -9.46
C HIS A 89 8.85 9.82 -10.87
N ASP A 90 8.10 10.28 -11.88
CA ASP A 90 8.54 10.32 -13.27
C ASP A 90 9.78 11.23 -13.44
N HIS A 91 9.90 12.29 -12.66
CA HIS A 91 11.07 13.19 -12.69
C HIS A 91 12.29 12.67 -11.90
N HIS A 92 12.10 11.79 -10.91
CA HIS A 92 13.17 11.36 -10.00
C HIS A 92 13.68 9.93 -10.23
N SER A 93 13.08 9.18 -11.16
CA SER A 93 13.52 7.84 -11.60
C SER A 93 13.82 6.87 -10.43
N LEU A 94 13.07 6.97 -9.34
CA LEU A 94 13.20 6.07 -8.18
C LEU A 94 12.58 4.72 -8.53
N GLN A 95 13.32 3.62 -8.42
CA GLN A 95 12.81 2.26 -8.73
C GLN A 95 12.72 1.34 -7.51
N ASN A 96 13.05 1.83 -6.31
CA ASN A 96 13.04 1.07 -5.07
C ASN A 96 11.62 1.03 -4.43
N ASN A 97 11.53 0.58 -3.17
CA ASN A 97 10.29 0.57 -2.39
C ASN A 97 9.42 1.84 -2.49
N HIS A 98 10.00 3.03 -2.71
CA HIS A 98 9.22 4.24 -2.86
C HIS A 98 8.25 4.19 -4.05
N LEU A 99 8.70 3.67 -5.20
CA LEU A 99 7.85 3.53 -6.39
C LEU A 99 6.73 2.51 -6.16
N LEU A 100 7.01 1.43 -5.43
CA LEU A 100 6.00 0.44 -5.04
C LEU A 100 4.93 1.06 -4.14
N TRP A 101 5.32 1.87 -3.14
CA TRP A 101 4.37 2.59 -2.29
C TRP A 101 3.54 3.61 -3.07
N THR A 102 4.15 4.30 -4.04
CA THR A 102 3.42 5.20 -4.93
C THR A 102 2.43 4.45 -5.80
N ALA A 103 2.84 3.35 -6.43
CA ALA A 103 1.97 2.53 -7.26
C ALA A 103 0.73 2.03 -6.50
N LEU A 104 0.88 1.63 -5.23
CA LEU A 104 -0.27 1.31 -4.37
C LEU A 104 -1.25 2.48 -4.28
N GLY A 105 -0.78 3.68 -3.92
CA GLY A 105 -1.64 4.85 -3.73
C GLY A 105 -2.30 5.33 -5.02
N VAL A 106 -1.51 5.44 -6.09
CA VAL A 106 -1.97 5.86 -7.43
C VAL A 106 -2.98 4.86 -7.99
N GLY A 107 -2.65 3.58 -7.95
CA GLY A 107 -3.52 2.53 -8.49
C GLY A 107 -4.82 2.39 -7.71
N THR A 108 -4.78 2.47 -6.38
CA THR A 108 -6.00 2.43 -5.53
C THR A 108 -6.91 3.62 -5.85
N THR A 109 -6.35 4.82 -6.02
CA THR A 109 -7.11 5.99 -6.49
C THR A 109 -7.69 5.76 -7.89
N GLY A 110 -6.91 5.19 -8.82
CA GLY A 110 -7.39 4.85 -10.16
C GLY A 110 -8.63 3.98 -10.13
N TYR A 111 -8.63 2.92 -9.30
CA TYR A 111 -9.78 2.06 -9.10
C TYR A 111 -11.01 2.77 -8.52
N LEU A 112 -10.82 3.55 -7.45
CA LEU A 112 -11.91 4.30 -6.81
C LEU A 112 -12.54 5.34 -7.73
N THR A 113 -11.80 5.82 -8.73
CA THR A 113 -12.21 6.93 -9.60
C THR A 113 -12.51 6.53 -11.04
N GLY A 114 -12.30 5.26 -11.40
CA GLY A 114 -12.38 4.79 -12.79
C GLY A 114 -11.34 5.41 -13.73
N ASP A 115 -10.23 5.94 -13.20
CA ASP A 115 -9.19 6.60 -14.00
C ASP A 115 -8.15 5.58 -14.49
N GLN A 116 -8.30 5.17 -15.75
CA GLN A 116 -7.47 4.11 -16.36
C GLN A 116 -5.99 4.51 -16.48
N GLU A 117 -5.68 5.79 -16.64
CA GLU A 117 -4.30 6.27 -16.74
C GLU A 117 -3.54 6.01 -15.43
N LEU A 118 -4.20 6.26 -14.28
CA LEU A 118 -3.63 5.96 -12.96
C LEU A 118 -3.44 4.45 -12.77
N ILE A 119 -4.39 3.64 -13.23
CA ILE A 119 -4.33 2.18 -13.13
C ILE A 119 -3.15 1.64 -13.95
N ASP A 120 -3.01 2.10 -15.20
CA ASP A 120 -1.96 1.64 -16.11
C ASP A 120 -0.58 2.06 -15.61
N TRP A 121 -0.43 3.31 -15.16
CA TRP A 121 0.82 3.80 -14.58
C TRP A 121 1.23 3.01 -13.33
N ALA A 122 0.28 2.70 -12.44
CA ALA A 122 0.56 1.92 -11.24
C ALA A 122 0.93 0.46 -11.55
N ASN A 123 0.29 -0.14 -12.55
CA ASN A 123 0.63 -1.48 -13.02
C ASN A 123 2.03 -1.51 -13.61
N GLU A 124 2.36 -0.57 -14.49
CA GLU A 124 3.67 -0.49 -15.12
C GLU A 124 4.77 -0.21 -14.09
N SER A 125 4.56 0.73 -13.17
CA SER A 125 5.50 1.05 -12.10
C SER A 125 5.79 -0.16 -11.19
N THR A 126 4.76 -0.92 -10.83
CA THR A 126 4.94 -2.15 -10.05
C THR A 126 5.72 -3.19 -10.84
N ARG A 127 5.39 -3.40 -12.12
CA ARG A 127 6.10 -4.32 -13.01
C ARG A 127 7.57 -3.94 -13.16
N GLN A 128 7.86 -2.66 -13.36
CA GLN A 128 9.21 -2.12 -13.51
C GLN A 128 10.03 -2.35 -12.23
N SER A 129 9.54 -1.97 -11.06
CA SER A 129 10.24 -2.21 -9.78
C SER A 129 10.53 -3.70 -9.56
N LEU A 130 9.57 -4.58 -9.86
CA LEU A 130 9.74 -6.03 -9.70
C LEU A 130 10.62 -6.68 -10.78
N SER A 131 10.83 -6.03 -11.93
CA SER A 131 11.68 -6.54 -13.01
C SER A 131 13.16 -6.62 -12.64
N THR A 132 13.59 -5.81 -11.66
CA THR A 132 14.96 -5.79 -11.12
C THR A 132 15.23 -6.86 -10.06
N MET A 133 14.27 -7.76 -9.83
CA MET A 133 14.40 -8.86 -8.89
C MET A 133 15.48 -9.86 -9.36
N ASN A 134 16.37 -10.25 -8.45
CA ASN A 134 17.40 -11.25 -8.70
C ASN A 134 16.79 -12.62 -9.02
N PRO A 135 17.55 -13.56 -9.64
CA PRO A 135 17.07 -14.92 -9.94
C PRO A 135 16.52 -15.69 -8.72
N ASP A 136 16.98 -15.40 -7.52
CA ASP A 136 16.50 -16.02 -6.28
C ASP A 136 15.29 -15.32 -5.63
N GLY A 137 14.74 -14.29 -6.29
CA GLY A 137 13.56 -13.55 -5.84
C GLY A 137 13.86 -12.32 -4.99
N THR A 138 15.13 -12.06 -4.63
CA THR A 138 15.49 -10.90 -3.82
C THR A 138 15.38 -9.59 -4.60
N LEU A 139 15.01 -8.51 -3.92
CA LEU A 139 14.90 -7.18 -4.52
C LEU A 139 16.27 -6.52 -4.53
N ALA A 140 16.87 -6.34 -5.71
CA ALA A 140 18.25 -5.90 -5.85
C ALA A 140 18.54 -4.58 -5.12
N LEU A 141 17.67 -3.58 -5.24
CA LEU A 141 17.83 -2.29 -4.56
C LEU A 141 17.66 -2.37 -3.03
N GLU A 142 16.90 -3.35 -2.54
CA GLU A 142 16.70 -3.53 -1.10
C GLU A 142 17.83 -4.35 -0.46
N LEU A 143 18.58 -5.14 -1.22
CA LEU A 143 19.83 -5.74 -0.76
C LEU A 143 20.90 -4.69 -0.44
N LEU A 144 20.92 -3.58 -1.17
CA LEU A 144 21.88 -2.48 -0.98
C LEU A 144 21.68 -1.71 0.34
N ARG A 145 20.67 -2.08 1.14
CA ARG A 145 20.37 -1.44 2.43
C ARG A 145 21.21 -2.00 3.59
N GLY A 146 22.19 -2.84 3.27
CA GLY A 146 23.19 -3.35 4.21
C GLY A 146 22.53 -4.08 5.38
N PRO A 147 22.78 -3.70 6.65
CA PRO A 147 22.18 -4.36 7.81
C PRO A 147 20.65 -4.28 7.90
N LYS A 148 20.00 -3.49 7.04
CA LYS A 148 18.55 -3.32 7.00
C LYS A 148 17.89 -4.06 5.84
N ALA A 149 18.64 -4.81 5.02
CA ALA A 149 18.10 -5.46 3.83
C ALA A 149 16.86 -6.31 4.14
N SER A 150 16.86 -7.07 5.25
CA SER A 150 15.68 -7.83 5.68
C SER A 150 14.46 -6.95 5.89
N ALA A 151 14.59 -5.90 6.71
CA ALA A 151 13.49 -4.98 6.97
C ALA A 151 12.99 -4.28 5.69
N TYR A 152 13.88 -3.97 4.74
CA TYR A 152 13.51 -3.33 3.48
C TYR A 152 12.80 -4.29 2.51
N HIS A 153 13.12 -5.58 2.51
CA HIS A 153 12.35 -6.56 1.72
C HIS A 153 10.90 -6.65 2.19
N TYR A 154 10.67 -6.74 3.51
CA TYR A 154 9.31 -6.67 4.06
C TYR A 154 8.63 -5.33 3.79
N PHE A 155 9.38 -4.24 3.86
CA PHE A 155 8.84 -2.90 3.64
C PHE A 155 8.42 -2.69 2.17
N ALA A 156 9.20 -3.17 1.22
CA ALA A 156 8.92 -3.11 -0.21
C ALA A 156 7.79 -4.05 -0.64
N ALA A 157 7.69 -5.23 -0.01
CA ALA A 157 6.66 -6.20 -0.36
C ALA A 157 5.24 -5.75 0.03
N GLN A 158 5.10 -5.02 1.15
CA GLN A 158 3.80 -4.53 1.64
C GLN A 158 2.90 -3.92 0.54
N PRO A 159 3.32 -2.84 -0.14
CA PRO A 159 2.47 -2.20 -1.14
C PRO A 159 2.14 -3.11 -2.32
N VAL A 160 3.02 -4.05 -2.68
CA VAL A 160 2.80 -5.00 -3.77
C VAL A 160 1.67 -5.97 -3.44
N PHE A 161 1.68 -6.57 -2.24
CA PHE A 161 0.62 -7.49 -1.80
C PHE A 161 -0.70 -6.76 -1.58
N VAL A 162 -0.67 -5.58 -0.96
CA VAL A 162 -1.86 -4.75 -0.73
C VAL A 162 -2.48 -4.35 -2.07
N TYR A 163 -1.70 -3.83 -3.01
CA TYR A 163 -2.20 -3.40 -4.30
C TYR A 163 -2.77 -4.57 -5.10
N SER A 164 -2.08 -5.71 -5.09
CA SER A 164 -2.59 -6.93 -5.72
C SER A 164 -3.93 -7.39 -5.13
N ALA A 165 -4.18 -7.11 -3.84
CA ALA A 165 -5.46 -7.38 -3.21
C ALA A 165 -6.54 -6.36 -3.61
N VAL A 166 -6.24 -5.06 -3.60
CA VAL A 166 -7.15 -4.01 -4.11
C VAL A 166 -7.61 -4.33 -5.53
N ARG A 167 -6.69 -4.70 -6.42
CA ARG A 167 -7.00 -5.05 -7.83
C ARG A 167 -8.05 -6.16 -7.97
N ARG A 168 -8.06 -7.13 -7.05
CA ARG A 168 -9.02 -8.25 -7.09
C ARG A 168 -10.45 -7.83 -6.72
N CYS A 169 -10.61 -6.70 -6.04
CA CYS A 169 -11.90 -6.23 -5.55
C CYS A 169 -12.70 -5.40 -6.58
N PHE A 170 -12.02 -4.87 -7.61
CA PHE A 170 -12.62 -3.99 -8.62
C PHE A 170 -12.77 -4.64 -10.01
N HIS A 171 -12.38 -5.90 -10.18
CA HIS A 171 -12.38 -6.57 -11.48
C HIS A 171 -12.99 -7.97 -11.43
N ASP A 172 -13.68 -8.34 -12.52
CA ASP A 172 -13.95 -9.74 -12.90
C ASP A 172 -12.65 -10.31 -13.50
N PRO A 173 -11.98 -11.29 -12.87
CA PRO A 173 -10.59 -11.16 -12.43
C PRO A 173 -9.54 -11.43 -13.52
N PRO A 174 -8.78 -10.42 -14.00
CA PRO A 174 -7.45 -10.69 -14.53
C PRO A 174 -6.47 -10.88 -13.37
N ARG A 175 -5.65 -11.94 -13.47
CA ARG A 175 -4.49 -12.14 -12.60
C ARG A 175 -3.65 -10.84 -12.55
N ALA A 176 -2.98 -10.56 -11.42
CA ALA A 176 -1.96 -9.51 -11.42
C ALA A 176 -1.01 -9.71 -12.60
N PRO A 177 -0.54 -8.66 -13.30
CA PRO A 177 0.35 -8.82 -14.44
C PRO A 177 1.77 -9.25 -14.04
N TRP A 178 2.00 -9.52 -12.75
CA TRP A 178 3.27 -9.97 -12.16
C TRP A 178 3.08 -11.13 -11.16
N PRO A 179 2.37 -12.22 -11.52
CA PRO A 179 2.04 -13.28 -10.57
C PRO A 179 3.27 -14.05 -10.10
N ASP A 180 4.22 -14.30 -11.01
CA ASP A 180 5.44 -15.05 -10.70
C ASP A 180 6.35 -14.24 -9.76
N GLN A 181 6.38 -12.92 -9.91
CA GLN A 181 7.13 -12.03 -9.01
C GLN A 181 6.50 -11.98 -7.61
N LEU A 182 5.16 -12.06 -7.49
CA LEU A 182 4.50 -12.16 -6.18
C LEU A 182 4.89 -13.45 -5.46
N GLU A 183 4.87 -14.57 -6.17
CA GLU A 183 5.22 -15.88 -5.60
C GLU A 183 6.68 -15.90 -5.13
N ARG A 184 7.59 -15.43 -5.98
CA ARG A 184 9.02 -15.35 -5.65
C ARG A 184 9.29 -14.39 -4.49
N LEU A 185 8.62 -13.24 -4.46
CA LEU A 185 8.73 -12.30 -3.35
C LEU A 185 8.20 -12.91 -2.04
N SER A 186 7.08 -13.64 -2.08
CA SER A 186 6.58 -14.37 -0.91
C SER A 186 7.61 -15.38 -0.39
N ALA A 187 8.16 -16.20 -1.29
CA ALA A 187 9.17 -17.20 -0.94
C ALA A 187 10.44 -16.58 -0.35
N VAL A 188 10.82 -15.38 -0.78
CA VAL A 188 11.92 -14.62 -0.16
C VAL A 188 11.58 -14.21 1.26
N LEU A 189 10.36 -13.72 1.51
CA LEU A 189 9.95 -13.35 2.88
C LEU A 189 9.94 -14.58 3.81
N ASP A 190 9.46 -15.73 3.35
CA ASP A 190 9.52 -16.99 4.12
C ASP A 190 10.97 -17.36 4.47
N ARG A 191 11.87 -17.28 3.49
CA ARG A 191 13.30 -17.56 3.71
C ARG A 191 13.96 -16.61 4.69
N ILE A 192 13.55 -15.34 4.73
CA ILE A 192 14.08 -14.37 5.70
C ILE A 192 13.64 -14.72 7.12
N GLU A 193 12.42 -15.22 7.30
CA GLU A 193 11.87 -15.69 8.57
C GLU A 193 12.57 -16.97 9.05
N ASP A 194 12.76 -17.94 8.15
CA ASP A 194 13.32 -19.26 8.48
C ASP A 194 14.85 -19.27 8.63
N ASP A 195 15.55 -18.43 7.87
CA ASP A 195 17.02 -18.37 7.83
C ASP A 195 17.53 -16.93 7.96
N PRO A 196 17.88 -16.49 9.19
CA PRO A 196 18.47 -15.17 9.42
C PRO A 196 19.78 -14.91 8.65
N GLN A 197 20.47 -15.94 8.15
CA GLN A 197 21.69 -15.81 7.35
C GLN A 197 21.41 -15.61 5.86
N PHE A 198 20.20 -15.93 5.38
CA PHE A 198 19.84 -15.89 3.96
C PHE A 198 20.19 -14.55 3.30
N LEU A 199 19.76 -13.45 3.93
CA LEU A 199 20.08 -12.10 3.47
C LEU A 199 21.43 -11.58 3.94
N ALA A 200 21.97 -12.09 5.06
CA ALA A 200 23.30 -11.70 5.51
C ALA A 200 24.38 -12.08 4.47
N GLN A 201 24.26 -13.28 3.91
CA GLN A 201 25.16 -13.77 2.85
C GLN A 201 25.04 -12.95 1.56
N ARG A 202 23.82 -12.54 1.20
CA ARG A 202 23.55 -11.77 -0.04
C ARG A 202 23.91 -10.29 0.07
N ALA A 203 23.66 -9.69 1.23
CA ALA A 203 24.00 -8.30 1.50
C ALA A 203 25.47 -8.13 1.92
N GLY A 204 26.19 -9.22 2.19
CA GLY A 204 27.58 -9.22 2.64
C GLY A 204 27.78 -8.70 4.07
N VAL A 205 26.71 -8.51 4.84
CA VAL A 205 26.74 -7.96 6.20
C VAL A 205 25.67 -8.57 7.10
N PRO A 206 25.91 -8.70 8.41
CA PRO A 206 24.90 -9.16 9.36
C PRO A 206 23.63 -8.30 9.32
N GLN A 207 22.48 -8.95 9.37
CA GLN A 207 21.17 -8.29 9.36
C GLN A 207 20.70 -7.92 10.76
N ARG A 208 20.00 -6.79 10.87
CA ARG A 208 19.26 -6.43 12.08
C ARG A 208 18.03 -7.33 12.20
N ALA A 209 17.71 -7.71 13.44
CA ALA A 209 16.49 -8.45 13.73
C ALA A 209 15.25 -7.68 13.26
N ILE A 210 14.31 -8.41 12.67
CA ILE A 210 13.04 -7.87 12.20
C ILE A 210 12.08 -7.80 13.38
N THR A 211 11.37 -6.69 13.54
CA THR A 211 10.36 -6.58 14.59
C THR A 211 9.05 -7.28 14.16
N PRO A 212 8.22 -7.71 15.10
CA PRO A 212 6.89 -8.25 14.79
C PRO A 212 6.07 -7.33 13.86
N GLU A 213 6.13 -6.02 14.06
CA GLU A 213 5.42 -5.05 13.22
C GLU A 213 5.88 -5.07 11.74
N GLN A 214 7.16 -5.39 11.51
CA GLN A 214 7.75 -5.45 10.19
C GLN A 214 7.40 -6.75 9.45
N SER A 215 7.11 -7.85 10.14
CA SER A 215 6.83 -9.15 9.51
C SER A 215 5.38 -9.61 9.57
N GLN A 216 4.68 -9.39 10.68
CA GLN A 216 3.38 -10.02 10.93
C GLN A 216 2.26 -9.59 9.96
N TRP A 217 2.39 -8.44 9.31
CA TRP A 217 1.41 -7.99 8.29
C TRP A 217 1.22 -9.04 7.18
N ARG A 218 2.22 -9.89 6.90
CA ARG A 218 2.13 -10.96 5.91
C ARG A 218 0.98 -11.92 6.17
N ALA A 219 0.70 -12.21 7.44
CA ALA A 219 -0.39 -13.12 7.81
C ALA A 219 -1.77 -12.60 7.38
N LEU A 220 -1.89 -11.28 7.15
CA LEU A 220 -3.11 -10.67 6.61
C LEU A 220 -3.28 -10.88 5.10
N PHE A 221 -2.25 -11.37 4.40
CA PHE A 221 -2.23 -11.60 2.96
C PHE A 221 -2.10 -13.09 2.58
N ALA A 222 -2.05 -14.01 3.54
CA ALA A 222 -2.08 -15.47 3.33
C ALA A 222 -3.35 -15.93 2.57
N PRO A 223 -3.50 -17.15 2.04
CA PRO A 223 -4.79 -17.61 1.51
C PRO A 223 -5.92 -17.49 2.56
N ALA A 224 -7.14 -17.13 2.16
CA ALA A 224 -8.25 -16.81 3.09
C ALA A 224 -8.55 -17.94 4.11
N GLY A 225 -8.38 -19.20 3.70
CA GLY A 225 -8.52 -20.38 4.59
C GLY A 225 -7.53 -20.41 5.76
N ASP A 226 -6.37 -19.80 5.60
CA ASP A 226 -5.30 -19.76 6.62
C ASP A 226 -5.34 -18.47 7.46
N ARG A 227 -6.20 -17.50 7.09
CA ARG A 227 -6.30 -16.19 7.75
C ARG A 227 -7.21 -16.17 8.96
N THR A 228 -7.92 -17.26 9.28
CA THR A 228 -9.03 -17.19 10.25
C THR A 228 -8.69 -17.91 11.55
N PRO A 229 -8.68 -17.20 12.70
CA PRO A 229 -8.98 -15.77 12.87
C PRO A 229 -7.81 -14.86 12.47
N LEU A 230 -8.11 -13.67 11.90
CA LEU A 230 -7.07 -12.71 11.52
C LEU A 230 -6.20 -12.39 12.75
N PRO A 231 -4.87 -12.49 12.66
CA PRO A 231 -4.02 -12.16 13.78
C PRO A 231 -4.30 -10.73 14.23
N ARG A 232 -4.49 -10.53 15.54
CA ARG A 232 -4.64 -9.20 16.12
C ARG A 232 -3.29 -8.50 16.09
N ILE A 233 -2.99 -7.86 14.97
CA ILE A 233 -1.88 -6.93 14.86
C ILE A 233 -2.41 -5.57 15.31
N ASP A 234 -2.10 -5.18 16.54
CA ASP A 234 -2.47 -3.87 17.10
C ASP A 234 -1.52 -2.76 16.60
N ALA A 235 -1.24 -2.78 15.29
CA ALA A 235 -0.45 -1.75 14.62
C ALA A 235 -1.39 -0.89 13.76
N SER A 236 -1.55 0.37 14.16
CA SER A 236 -2.12 1.41 13.29
C SER A 236 -0.96 2.09 12.58
N VAL A 237 -0.93 1.98 11.25
CA VAL A 237 0.06 2.69 10.44
C VAL A 237 -0.65 3.41 9.33
N GLY A 238 -0.60 4.75 9.38
CA GLY A 238 -1.35 5.64 8.50
C GLY A 238 -1.17 5.31 7.02
N ARG A 239 0.08 5.11 6.55
CA ARG A 239 0.38 4.73 5.15
C ARG A 239 -0.18 3.35 4.72
N ARG A 240 -0.68 2.54 5.66
CA ARG A 240 -1.31 1.21 5.43
C ARG A 240 -2.83 1.26 5.59
N GLY A 241 -3.40 2.45 5.49
CA GLY A 241 -4.81 2.69 5.74
C GLY A 241 -5.18 2.60 7.22
N GLY A 242 -4.22 2.71 8.14
CA GLY A 242 -4.49 2.69 9.57
C GLY A 242 -4.43 1.28 10.19
N GLN A 243 -5.49 0.85 10.87
CA GLN A 243 -5.51 -0.43 11.58
C GLN A 243 -5.47 -1.60 10.58
N LEU A 244 -4.39 -2.38 10.61
CA LEU A 244 -4.12 -3.40 9.60
C LEU A 244 -5.20 -4.49 9.51
N SER A 245 -5.81 -4.88 10.62
CA SER A 245 -6.89 -5.88 10.63
C SER A 245 -8.17 -5.41 9.93
N THR A 246 -8.49 -4.11 9.98
CA THR A 246 -9.61 -3.55 9.22
C THR A 246 -9.27 -3.43 7.73
N THR A 247 -8.01 -3.08 7.40
CA THR A 247 -7.52 -3.08 6.02
C THR A 247 -7.59 -4.49 5.42
N ALA A 248 -7.16 -5.50 6.16
CA ALA A 248 -7.19 -6.89 5.70
C ALA A 248 -8.61 -7.38 5.41
N ARG A 249 -9.59 -7.06 6.27
CA ARG A 249 -11.00 -7.39 6.05
C ARG A 249 -11.57 -6.72 4.81
N ALA A 250 -11.27 -5.43 4.59
CA ALA A 250 -11.72 -4.72 3.39
C ALA A 250 -11.10 -5.30 2.10
N LEU A 251 -9.96 -5.99 2.19
CA LEU A 251 -9.28 -6.63 1.06
C LEU A 251 -9.73 -8.09 0.83
N ASP A 252 -10.70 -8.58 1.61
CA ASP A 252 -11.33 -9.89 1.45
C ASP A 252 -12.69 -9.72 0.75
N CYS A 253 -12.60 -9.47 -0.55
CA CYS A 253 -13.75 -9.08 -1.37
C CYS A 253 -14.54 -10.35 -1.74
N HIS A 254 -15.75 -10.46 -1.19
CA HIS A 254 -16.71 -11.55 -1.42
C HIS A 254 -17.81 -11.11 -2.38
#